data_AF-U2FPQ3-F1
#
_entry.id   AF-U2FPQ3-F1
#
_cell.length_a   1.000
_cell.length_b   1.000
_cell.length_c   1.000
_cell.angle_alpha   90.00
_cell.angle_beta   90.00
_cell.angle_gamma   90.00
#
_symmetry.space_group_name_H-M   'P 1'
#
loop_
_entity.id
_entity.type
_entity.pdbx_description
1 polymer ?
#
loop_
_entity_poly.entity_id
_entity_poly.type
_entity_poly.pdbx_seq_one_letter_code
_entity_poly.pdbx_strand_id
1 'polypeptide(L)'
;MSMKITTNACPVQRWRLGRDYWRVDRDEGFRKQDYAVDVIRDSVAKQFVVQNHYSASYPAAVERVGLFRGTDLVGVCVFSVSVST
;
A
#
# COMPACT_ATOMS: atom_id res chain seq x y z
N MET A 1 -31.66 -14.65 17.16
CA MET A 1 -31.44 -14.73 15.70
C MET A 1 -30.26 -13.80 15.40
N SER A 2 -29.03 -14.32 15.41
CA SER A 2 -27.82 -13.47 15.42
C SER A 2 -27.11 -13.48 14.07
N MET A 3 -26.74 -12.30 13.61
CA MET A 3 -26.24 -11.96 12.28
C MET A 3 -24.99 -12.78 11.92
N LYS A 4 -25.11 -13.67 10.94
CA LYS A 4 -23.95 -14.34 10.32
C LYS A 4 -23.27 -13.34 9.39
N ILE A 5 -22.19 -12.71 9.85
CA ILE A 5 -21.31 -11.91 8.99
C ILE A 5 -20.48 -12.88 8.16
N THR A 6 -20.88 -13.14 6.92
CA THR A 6 -20.07 -13.88 5.94
C THR A 6 -19.01 -12.92 5.40
N THR A 7 -17.78 -12.92 5.93
CA THR A 7 -16.76 -11.97 5.46
C THR A 7 -15.92 -12.61 4.36
N ASN A 8 -16.09 -12.11 3.13
CA ASN A 8 -15.16 -12.24 2.02
C ASN A 8 -13.81 -11.60 2.41
N ALA A 9 -12.93 -12.32 3.11
CA ALA A 9 -11.59 -11.82 3.41
C ALA A 9 -10.79 -11.70 2.10
N CYS A 10 -10.49 -10.48 1.68
CA CYS A 10 -9.68 -10.22 0.49
C CYS A 10 -8.19 -10.30 0.89
N PRO A 11 -7.39 -11.21 0.30
CA PRO A 11 -5.96 -11.28 0.56
C PRO A 11 -5.29 -9.92 0.28
N VAL A 12 -4.46 -9.46 1.21
CA VAL A 12 -3.75 -8.18 1.08
C VAL A 12 -2.25 -8.44 0.97
N GLN A 13 -1.65 -8.06 -0.14
CA GLN A 13 -0.19 -8.05 -0.27
C GLN A 13 0.37 -6.80 0.42
N ARG A 14 1.41 -6.98 1.25
CA ARG A 14 2.14 -5.90 1.89
C ARG A 14 3.62 -6.04 1.59
N TRP A 15 4.22 -4.95 1.11
CA TRP A 15 5.67 -4.86 0.94
C TRP A 15 6.26 -4.13 2.15
N ARG A 16 7.16 -4.81 2.87
CA ARG A 16 7.82 -4.23 4.05
C ARG A 16 9.24 -4.74 4.15
N LEU A 17 10.19 -3.81 4.30
CA LEU A 17 11.63 -4.12 4.43
C LEU A 17 12.14 -5.07 3.32
N GLY A 18 11.70 -4.82 2.07
CA GLY A 18 12.13 -5.57 0.89
C GLY A 18 11.48 -6.94 0.70
N ARG A 19 10.47 -7.30 1.50
CA ARG A 19 9.76 -8.58 1.42
C ARG A 19 8.27 -8.38 1.22
N ASP A 20 7.65 -9.23 0.42
CA ASP A 20 6.20 -9.29 0.32
C ASP A 20 5.61 -10.29 1.31
N TYR A 21 4.44 -9.94 1.84
CA TYR A 21 3.66 -10.79 2.71
C TYR A 21 2.20 -10.73 2.32
N TRP A 22 1.58 -11.89 2.19
CA TRP A 22 0.13 -11.99 2.07
C TRP A 22 -0.50 -12.07 3.45
N ARG A 23 -1.50 -11.23 3.71
CA ARG A 23 -2.36 -11.30 4.90
C ARG A 23 -3.73 -11.81 4.47
N VAL A 24 -4.14 -12.95 5.01
CA VAL A 24 -5.38 -13.66 4.65
C VAL A 24 -6.36 -13.74 5.84
N ASP A 25 -5.95 -13.28 7.03
CA ASP A 25 -6.75 -13.43 8.24
C ASP A 25 -7.96 -12.49 8.28
N ARG A 26 -9.08 -13.03 8.76
CA ARG A 26 -10.40 -12.39 8.81
C ARG A 26 -10.44 -11.11 9.66
N ASP A 27 -9.57 -11.00 10.66
CA ASP A 27 -9.47 -9.86 11.57
C ASP A 27 -8.41 -8.82 11.13
N GLU A 28 -7.51 -9.18 10.20
CA GLU A 28 -6.47 -8.29 9.63
C GLU A 28 -6.69 -7.94 8.15
N GLY A 29 -7.80 -8.40 7.56
CA GLY A 29 -8.18 -8.10 6.18
C GLY A 29 -8.33 -6.61 5.90
N PHE A 30 -8.30 -6.23 4.61
CA PHE A 30 -8.44 -4.83 4.22
C PHE A 30 -9.85 -4.30 4.48
N ARG A 31 -9.98 -3.40 5.45
CA ARG A 31 -11.22 -2.65 5.74
C ARG A 31 -11.05 -1.24 5.23
N LYS A 32 -11.64 -0.91 4.07
CA LYS A 32 -11.41 0.39 3.39
C LYS A 32 -11.59 1.61 4.29
N GLN A 33 -12.55 1.54 5.22
CA GLN A 33 -12.92 2.63 6.13
C GLN A 33 -11.84 2.97 7.16
N ASP A 34 -10.89 2.07 7.39
CA ASP A 34 -9.77 2.29 8.32
C ASP A 34 -8.60 3.03 7.64
N TYR A 35 -8.74 3.34 6.34
CA TYR A 35 -7.68 3.94 5.55
C TYR A 35 -8.13 5.20 4.82
N ALA A 36 -7.19 6.14 4.68
CA ALA A 36 -7.32 7.32 3.85
C ALA A 36 -6.31 7.27 2.70
N VAL A 37 -6.61 8.01 1.63
CA VAL A 37 -5.77 8.09 0.44
C VAL A 37 -5.55 9.56 0.14
N ASP A 38 -4.30 9.96 -0.05
CA ASP A 38 -3.95 11.35 -0.38
C ASP A 38 -2.70 11.43 -1.25
N VAL A 39 -2.55 12.54 -1.98
CA VAL A 39 -1.36 12.85 -2.76
C VAL A 39 -0.21 13.20 -1.81
N ILE A 40 0.98 12.66 -2.08
CA ILE A 40 2.16 12.86 -1.23
C ILE A 40 3.33 13.47 -1.98
N ARG A 41 4.24 14.11 -1.24
CA ARG A 41 5.43 14.79 -1.80
C ARG A 41 6.50 13.85 -2.33
N ASP A 42 7.30 14.37 -3.26
CA ASP A 42 8.63 13.90 -3.74
C ASP A 42 9.28 12.77 -2.91
N SER A 43 9.96 13.31 -1.92
CA SER A 43 10.80 12.65 -0.94
C SER A 43 10.07 11.58 -0.13
N VAL A 44 8.80 11.81 0.24
CA VAL A 44 8.06 10.88 1.10
C VAL A 44 7.81 9.57 0.37
N ALA A 45 7.35 9.63 -0.89
CA ALA A 45 7.14 8.43 -1.70
C ALA A 45 8.46 7.70 -1.95
N LYS A 46 9.52 8.44 -2.31
CA LYS A 46 10.85 7.86 -2.58
C LYS A 46 11.41 7.13 -1.37
N GLN A 47 11.38 7.77 -0.19
CA GLN A 47 11.87 7.18 1.05
C GLN A 47 11.11 5.88 1.36
N PHE A 48 9.78 5.91 1.28
CA PHE A 48 8.96 4.73 1.56
C PHE A 48 9.25 3.57 0.60
N VAL A 49 9.30 3.85 -0.71
CA VAL A 49 9.51 2.81 -1.74
C VAL A 49 10.90 2.19 -1.61
N VAL A 50 11.95 3.00 -1.50
CA VAL A 50 13.33 2.48 -1.36
C VAL A 50 13.48 1.61 -0.11
N GLN A 51 12.81 1.96 0.99
CA GLN A 51 12.87 1.19 2.23
C GLN A 51 12.08 -0.14 2.16
N ASN A 52 10.96 -0.18 1.44
CA ASN A 52 10.00 -1.28 1.55
C ASN A 52 9.90 -2.18 0.32
N HIS A 53 10.15 -1.63 -0.87
CA HIS A 53 10.06 -2.38 -2.13
C HIS A 53 11.31 -3.25 -2.33
N TYR A 54 11.13 -4.45 -2.90
CA TYR A 54 12.23 -5.41 -3.09
C TYR A 54 13.38 -4.89 -3.95
N SER A 55 13.10 -3.99 -4.88
CA SER A 55 14.11 -3.43 -5.78
C SER A 55 14.98 -2.36 -5.13
N ALA A 56 14.58 -1.84 -3.96
CA ALA A 56 15.21 -0.68 -3.31
C ALA A 56 15.44 0.51 -4.25
N SER A 57 14.59 0.65 -5.28
CA SER A 57 14.73 1.65 -6.34
C SER A 57 13.41 2.39 -6.54
N TYR A 58 13.50 3.67 -6.89
CA TYR A 58 12.34 4.55 -7.06
C TYR A 58 12.23 5.00 -8.51
N PRO A 59 11.09 4.78 -9.18
CA PRO A 59 10.91 5.11 -10.59
C PRO A 59 10.71 6.63 -10.79
N ALA A 60 10.80 7.06 -12.05
CA ALA A 60 10.41 8.42 -12.43
C ALA A 60 8.90 8.59 -12.28
N ALA A 61 8.48 9.39 -11.29
CA ALA A 61 7.09 9.47 -10.90
C ALA A 61 6.34 10.61 -11.60
N VAL A 62 5.17 10.30 -12.16
CA VAL A 62 4.18 11.27 -12.65
C VAL A 62 3.23 11.64 -11.52
N GLU A 63 2.74 10.64 -10.80
CA GLU A 63 1.84 10.84 -9.66
C GLU A 63 2.18 9.90 -8.51
N ARG A 64 1.95 10.36 -7.28
CA ARG A 64 2.27 9.61 -6.06
C ARG A 64 1.19 9.75 -5.02
N VAL A 65 0.70 8.61 -4.60
CA VAL A 65 -0.43 8.51 -3.69
C VAL A 65 -0.02 7.66 -2.49
N GLY A 66 -0.26 8.19 -1.29
CA GLY A 66 -0.07 7.49 -0.04
C GLY A 66 -1.36 6.82 0.43
N LEU A 67 -1.22 5.61 0.97
CA LEU A 67 -2.26 4.95 1.77
C LEU A 67 -1.93 5.17 3.24
N PHE A 68 -2.88 5.76 3.96
CA PHE A 68 -2.72 6.13 5.37
C PHE A 68 -3.64 5.30 6.25
N ARG A 69 -3.16 4.91 7.44
CA ARG A 69 -3.98 4.40 8.54
C ARG A 69 -3.82 5.37 9.72
N GLY A 70 -4.85 6.19 9.98
CA GLY A 70 -4.67 7.36 10.85
C GLY A 70 -3.63 8.31 10.26
N THR A 71 -2.59 8.64 11.02
CA THR A 71 -1.46 9.48 10.57
C THR A 71 -0.32 8.70 9.92
N ASP A 72 -0.38 7.37 9.94
CA ASP A 72 0.73 6.52 9.52
C ASP A 72 0.65 6.22 8.02
N LEU A 73 1.74 6.48 7.29
CA LEU A 73 1.90 6.05 5.90
C LEU A 73 2.20 4.55 5.87
N VAL A 74 1.28 3.77 5.32
CA VAL A 74 1.34 2.29 5.33
C VAL A 74 1.48 1.67 3.94
N GLY A 75 1.37 2.49 2.89
CA GLY A 75 1.57 2.05 1.50
C GLY A 75 1.75 3.26 0.58
N VAL A 76 2.38 3.02 -0.57
CA VAL A 76 2.57 4.04 -1.60
C VAL A 76 2.29 3.42 -2.97
N CYS A 77 1.54 4.15 -3.79
CA CYS A 77 1.37 3.87 -5.22
C CYS A 77 2.06 4.99 -6.01
N VAL A 78 2.88 4.59 -6.99
CA VAL A 78 3.59 5.51 -7.88
C VAL A 78 3.18 5.19 -9.31
N PHE A 79 2.58 6.17 -9.98
CA PHE A 79 2.33 6.10 -11.41
C PHE A 79 3.55 6.67 -12.13
N SER A 80 4.22 5.82 -12.91
CA SER A 80 5.42 6.18 -13.66
C SER A 80 5.08 6.44 -15.12
N VAL A 81 5.98 7.13 -15.83
CA VAL A 81 5.96 7.15 -17.29
C VAL A 81 6.25 5.74 -17.82
N SER A 82 5.64 5.40 -18.96
CA SER A 82 6.02 4.21 -19.72
C SER A 82 7.47 4.36 -20.17
N VAL A 83 8.28 3.32 -19.98
CA VAL A 83 9.58 3.19 -20.62
C VAL A 83 9.35 2.38 -21.89
N SER A 84 9.41 3.01 -23.06
CA SER A 84 9.50 2.28 -24.32
C SER A 84 10.92 1.76 -24.48
N THR A 85 11.07 0.44 -24.53
CA THR A 85 12.32 -0.23 -24.93
C THR A 85 12.41 -0.29 -26.45
#